data_AF-A0A660MN73-F1
#
_entry.id   AF-A0A660MN73-F1
#
_cell.length_a   1.000
_cell.length_b   1.000
_cell.length_c   1.000
_cell.angle_alpha   90.00
_cell.angle_beta   90.00
_cell.angle_gamma   90.00
#
_symmetry.space_group_name_H-M   'P 1'
#
loop_
_entity.id
_entity.type
_entity.pdbx_description
1 polymer ?
#
loop_
_entity_poly.entity_id
_entity_poly.type
_entity_poly.pdbx_seq_one_letter_code
_entity_poly.pdbx_strand_id
1 'polypeptide(L)'
;LAAVPAVLVGVCADIARYRLHDDQIKEGGETGKTTMRMRYEDAIKWLEGVAAGTILLFPKERQADPKAPHPLTGNHRIAVVAPPVVFDQTTLDKMDAVR
;
A
#
# COMPACT_ATOMS: atom_id res chain seq x y z
N LEU A 1 -9.02 19.08 -8.09
CA LEU A 1 -8.81 17.86 -7.29
C LEU A 1 -9.13 16.67 -8.19
N ALA A 2 -8.27 15.64 -8.27
CA ALA A 2 -8.60 14.44 -9.04
C ALA A 2 -9.81 13.73 -8.39
N ALA A 3 -10.77 13.29 -9.20
CA ALA A 3 -11.96 12.62 -8.70
C ALA A 3 -11.59 11.22 -8.17
N VAL A 4 -11.99 10.93 -6.92
CA VAL A 4 -11.76 9.63 -6.29
C VAL A 4 -12.95 8.71 -6.60
N PRO A 5 -12.72 7.51 -7.15
CA PRO A 5 -13.77 6.50 -7.31
C PRO A 5 -14.50 6.19 -6.01
N ALA A 6 -15.84 6.11 -6.05
CA ALA A 6 -16.67 5.84 -4.87
C ALA A 6 -16.29 4.52 -4.17
N VAL A 7 -15.82 3.52 -4.92
CA VAL A 7 -15.36 2.24 -4.38
C VAL A 7 -14.17 2.43 -3.43
N LEU A 8 -13.22 3.31 -3.75
CA LEU A 8 -12.09 3.60 -2.88
C LEU A 8 -12.51 4.28 -1.57
N VAL A 9 -13.58 5.08 -1.61
CA VAL A 9 -14.15 5.70 -0.41
C VAL A 9 -14.72 4.63 0.52
N GLY A 10 -15.43 3.63 -0.03
CA GLY A 10 -15.94 2.49 0.74
C GLY A 10 -14.83 1.67 1.39
N VAL A 11 -13.83 1.28 0.60
CA VAL A 11 -12.65 0.52 1.06
C VAL A 11 -11.88 1.29 2.15
N CYS A 12 -11.69 2.59 1.97
CA CYS A 12 -11.06 3.45 2.98
C CYS A 12 -11.88 3.48 4.28
N ALA A 13 -13.21 3.59 4.18
CA ALA A 13 -14.09 3.57 5.35
C ALA A 13 -14.05 2.23 6.10
N ASP A 14 -13.93 1.09 5.40
CA ASP A 14 -13.78 -0.23 6.02
C ASP A 14 -12.46 -0.34 6.79
N ILE A 15 -11.35 0.14 6.21
CA ILE A 15 -10.04 0.19 6.87
C ILE A 15 -10.06 1.13 8.08
N ALA A 16 -10.63 2.32 7.93
CA ALA A 16 -10.72 3.30 9.00
C ALA A 16 -11.57 2.78 10.17
N ARG A 17 -12.70 2.14 9.88
CA ARG A 17 -13.55 1.51 10.92
C ARG A 17 -12.80 0.42 11.68
N TYR A 18 -12.04 -0.43 10.98
CA TYR A 18 -11.22 -1.44 11.65
C TYR A 18 -10.18 -0.78 12.57
N ARG A 19 -9.41 0.19 12.07
CA ARG A 19 -8.36 0.86 12.86
C ARG A 19 -8.90 1.66 14.05
N LEU A 20 -10.06 2.29 13.90
CA LEU A 20 -10.68 3.06 14.98
C LEU A 20 -11.16 2.16 16.13
N HIS A 21 -11.56 0.92 15.82
CA HIS A 21 -12.10 -0.01 16.79
C HIS A 21 -11.12 -1.15 17.16
N ASP A 22 -9.91 -1.16 16.61
CA ASP A 22 -8.88 -2.18 16.85
C ASP A 22 -8.53 -2.29 18.35
N ASP A 23 -8.51 -1.16 19.06
CA ASP A 23 -8.30 -1.13 20.52
C ASP A 23 -9.48 -1.71 21.32
N GLN A 24 -10.72 -1.60 20.81
CA GLN A 24 -11.93 -2.16 21.46
C GLN A 24 -12.12 -3.66 21.19
N ILE A 25 -11.33 -4.26 20.30
CA ILE A 25 -11.35 -5.71 20.02
C ILE A 25 -11.05 -6.53 21.29
N LYS A 26 -10.35 -5.93 22.27
CA LYS A 26 -10.03 -6.58 23.55
C LYS A 26 -11.24 -6.76 24.49
N GLU A 27 -12.27 -5.91 24.43
CA GLU A 27 -13.38 -5.93 25.42
C GLU A 27 -14.74 -6.43 24.89
N GLY A 28 -15.08 -6.30 23.60
CA GLY A 28 -16.47 -6.46 23.16
C GLY A 28 -16.79 -7.67 22.27
N GLY A 29 -17.04 -8.86 22.84
CA GLY A 29 -17.82 -10.00 22.29
C GLY A 29 -17.60 -10.52 20.84
N GLU A 30 -17.47 -11.85 20.68
CA GLU A 30 -17.00 -12.58 19.48
C GLU A 30 -17.73 -12.32 18.14
N THR A 31 -19.00 -11.90 18.15
CA THR A 31 -19.87 -11.90 16.95
C THR A 31 -19.76 -10.63 16.09
N GLY A 32 -19.55 -9.45 16.69
CA GLY A 32 -19.32 -8.20 15.96
C GLY A 32 -17.89 -8.09 15.42
N LYS A 33 -16.95 -8.75 16.10
CA LYS A 33 -15.51 -8.78 15.82
C LYS A 33 -15.17 -9.41 14.47
N THR A 34 -15.87 -10.49 14.11
CA THR A 34 -15.59 -11.21 12.87
C THR A 34 -15.94 -10.38 11.64
N THR A 35 -17.04 -9.63 11.68
CA THR A 35 -17.52 -8.90 10.50
C THR A 35 -16.63 -7.71 10.11
N MET A 36 -16.15 -6.93 11.10
CA MET A 36 -15.25 -5.80 10.81
C MET A 36 -13.87 -6.26 10.36
N ARG A 37 -13.35 -7.33 10.98
CA ARG A 37 -12.08 -7.93 10.59
C ARG A 37 -12.13 -8.53 9.18
N MET A 38 -13.19 -9.27 8.86
CA MET A 38 -13.40 -9.82 7.51
C MET A 38 -13.45 -8.72 6.46
N ARG A 39 -14.19 -7.62 6.72
CA ARG A 39 -14.26 -6.48 5.79
C ARG A 39 -12.90 -5.80 5.60
N TYR A 40 -12.11 -5.70 6.65
CA TYR A 40 -10.74 -5.19 6.55
C TYR A 40 -9.86 -6.10 5.71
N GLU A 41 -9.87 -7.41 5.96
CA GLU A 41 -9.07 -8.38 5.21
C GLU A 41 -9.48 -8.42 3.72
N ASP A 42 -10.77 -8.32 3.42
CA ASP A 42 -11.28 -8.23 2.06
C ASP A 42 -10.87 -6.91 1.38
N ALA A 43 -10.91 -5.79 2.10
CA ALA A 43 -10.44 -4.49 1.61
C ALA A 43 -8.95 -4.52 1.25
N ILE A 44 -8.12 -5.17 2.06
CA ILE A 44 -6.68 -5.32 1.78
C ILE A 44 -6.45 -6.21 0.55
N LYS A 45 -7.08 -7.38 0.47
CA LYS A 45 -6.97 -8.28 -0.70
C LYS A 45 -7.41 -7.59 -2.00
N TRP A 46 -8.47 -6.77 -1.92
CA TRP A 46 -8.92 -5.99 -3.06
C TRP A 46 -7.88 -4.95 -3.48
N LEU A 47 -7.26 -4.23 -2.54
CA LEU A 47 -6.17 -3.28 -2.83
C LEU A 47 -4.93 -3.96 -3.40
N GLU A 48 -4.60 -5.19 -2.97
CA GLU A 48 -3.54 -6.00 -3.57
C GLU A 48 -3.85 -6.33 -5.03
N GLY A 49 -5.10 -6.69 -5.35
CA GLY A 49 -5.56 -6.89 -6.73
C GLY A 49 -5.49 -5.62 -7.58
N VAL A 50 -5.74 -4.46 -6.99
CA VAL A 50 -5.55 -3.17 -7.66
C VAL A 50 -4.06 -2.90 -7.92
N ALA A 51 -3.19 -3.13 -6.93
CA ALA A 51 -1.74 -2.93 -7.07
C ALA A 51 -1.11 -3.90 -8.09
N ALA A 52 -1.59 -5.14 -8.15
CA ALA A 52 -1.19 -6.13 -9.15
C ALA A 52 -1.73 -5.83 -10.56
N GLY A 53 -2.65 -4.86 -10.70
CA GLY A 53 -3.30 -4.52 -11.96
C GLY A 53 -4.36 -5.52 -12.42
N THR A 54 -4.71 -6.51 -11.59
CA THR A 54 -5.82 -7.44 -11.84
C THR A 54 -7.17 -6.74 -11.70
N ILE A 55 -7.27 -5.75 -10.82
CA ILE A 55 -8.46 -4.91 -10.63
C ILE A 55 -8.20 -3.52 -11.19
N LEU A 56 -9.10 -3.06 -12.06
CA LEU A 56 -8.99 -1.76 -12.70
C LEU A 56 -9.82 -0.72 -11.93
N LEU A 57 -9.19 0.39 -11.52
CA LEU A 57 -9.87 1.51 -10.84
C LEU A 57 -10.60 2.44 -11.81
N PHE A 58 -10.12 2.49 -13.04
CA PHE A 58 -10.61 3.34 -14.11
C PHE A 58 -10.77 2.52 -15.38
N PRO A 59 -11.52 3.00 -16.39
CA PRO A 59 -11.49 2.39 -17.73
C PRO A 59 -10.03 2.24 -18.19
N LYS A 60 -9.71 1.16 -18.92
CA LYS A 60 -8.33 0.85 -19.36
C LYS A 60 -7.64 2.05 -20.02
N GLU A 61 -8.39 2.88 -20.75
CA GLU A 61 -7.90 4.09 -21.42
C GLU A 61 -7.34 5.16 -20.46
N ARG A 62 -7.80 5.16 -19.20
CA ARG A 62 -7.40 6.11 -18.14
C ARG A 62 -6.52 5.48 -17.07
N GLN A 63 -6.19 4.20 -17.22
CA GLN A 63 -5.34 3.51 -16.26
C GLN A 63 -3.87 3.76 -16.62
N ALA A 64 -3.15 4.44 -15.74
CA ALA A 64 -1.71 4.56 -15.87
C ALA A 64 -1.08 3.16 -15.74
N ASP A 65 -0.11 2.88 -16.61
CA ASP A 65 0.68 1.66 -16.47
C ASP A 65 1.44 1.72 -15.13
N PRO A 66 1.26 0.75 -14.22
CA PRO A 66 1.91 0.75 -12.92
C PRO A 66 3.45 0.71 -13.00
N LYS A 67 4.01 0.29 -14.14
CA LYS A 67 5.46 0.34 -14.41
C LYS A 67 5.89 1.56 -15.22
N ALA A 68 4.96 2.36 -15.72
CA ALA A 68 5.35 3.57 -16.42
C ALA A 68 6.05 4.51 -15.42
N PRO A 69 7.21 5.06 -15.79
CA PRO A 69 7.83 6.11 -14.99
C PRO A 69 6.80 7.24 -14.85
N HIS A 70 6.51 7.63 -13.61
CA HIS A 70 5.59 8.71 -13.35
C HIS A 70 6.06 9.93 -14.15
N PRO A 71 5.23 10.54 -15.02
CA PRO A 71 5.68 11.69 -15.77
C PRO A 71 6.06 12.78 -14.76
N LEU A 72 7.35 13.12 -14.72
CA LEU A 72 7.91 14.22 -13.94
C LEU A 72 7.51 15.55 -14.58
N THR A 73 6.21 15.75 -14.84
CA THR A 73 5.67 17.00 -15.41
C THR A 73 5.53 18.02 -14.30
N GLY A 74 6.67 18.62 -13.97
CA GLY A 74 6.85 19.70 -13.02
C GLY A 74 8.34 19.83 -12.71
N ASN A 75 8.84 21.04 -12.49
CA ASN A 75 10.25 21.38 -12.23
C ASN A 75 10.87 20.72 -10.96
N HIS A 76 10.36 19.58 -10.50
CA HIS A 76 10.87 18.85 -9.35
C HIS A 76 11.92 17.84 -9.82
N ARG A 77 13.18 18.26 -9.77
CA ARG A 77 14.36 17.40 -9.91
C ARG A 77 14.48 16.54 -8.65
N ILE A 78 13.62 15.55 -8.46
CA ILE A 78 13.88 14.50 -7.48
C ILE A 78 14.74 13.46 -8.18
N ALA A 79 16.05 13.67 -8.12
CA ALA A 79 16.99 12.60 -8.38
C ALA A 79 16.72 11.52 -7.33
N VAL A 80 16.29 10.34 -7.76
CA VAL A 80 16.36 9.15 -6.91
C VAL A 80 17.84 8.86 -6.70
N VAL A 81 18.43 9.53 -5.72
CA VAL A 81 19.72 9.17 -5.18
C VAL A 81 19.44 7.90 -4.38
N ALA A 82 19.97 6.78 -4.87
CA ALA A 82 19.98 5.54 -4.09
C ALA A 82 20.47 5.86 -2.67
N PRO A 83 19.84 5.34 -1.60
CA PRO A 83 20.31 5.59 -0.25
C PRO A 83 21.80 5.23 -0.19
N PRO A 84 22.65 6.06 0.45
CA PRO A 84 24.08 5.78 0.49
C PRO A 84 24.28 4.39 1.06
N VAL A 85 25.06 3.56 0.35
CA VAL A 85 25.39 2.21 0.80
C VAL A 85 26.10 2.38 2.15
N VAL A 86 25.43 1.96 3.23
CA VAL A 86 25.87 2.21 4.62
C VAL A 86 27.17 1.48 4.94
N PHE A 87 27.51 0.46 4.15
CA PHE A 87 28.73 -0.32 4.28
C PHE A 87 29.52 -0.26 2.97
N ASP A 88 30.81 0.05 3.07
CA ASP A 88 31.71 -0.10 1.93
C ASP A 88 31.89 -1.60 1.59
N GLN A 89 32.27 -1.90 0.35
CA GLN A 89 32.44 -3.29 -0.11
C GLN A 89 33.46 -4.04 0.77
N THR A 90 34.48 -3.33 1.25
CA THR A 90 35.47 -3.80 2.20
C THR A 90 34.90 -4.26 3.54
N THR A 91 33.83 -3.64 4.04
CA THR A 91 33.14 -4.09 5.25
C THR A 91 32.25 -5.31 4.98
N LEU A 92 31.58 -5.34 3.82
CA LEU A 92 30.74 -6.47 3.42
C LEU A 92 31.56 -7.76 3.25
N ASP A 93 32.73 -7.68 2.60
CA ASP A 93 33.61 -8.82 2.38
C ASP A 93 34.17 -9.40 3.70
N LYS A 94 34.36 -8.57 4.73
CA LYS A 94 34.79 -9.01 6.07
C LYS A 94 33.69 -9.73 6.84
N MET A 95 32.43 -9.37 6.62
CA MET A 95 31.29 -10.03 7.27
C MET A 95 31.05 -11.43 6.68
N ASP A 96 31.30 -11.61 5.38
CA ASP A 96 31.18 -12.91 4.71
C ASP A 96 32.28 -13.89 5.13
N ALA A 97 33.45 -13.38 5.53
CA ALA A 97 34.57 -14.17 6.05
C ALA A 97 34.37 -14.70 7.49
N VAL A 98 33.27 -14.35 8.18
CA VAL A 98 32.95 -14.77 9.56
C VAL A 98 31.86 -15.86 9.57
N ARG A 99 31.70 -16.60 8.47
CA ARG A 99 30.76 -17.72 8.35
C ARG A 99 31.48 -19.06 8.27
#